data_AF-A0A1B6C7T3-F1
#
_entry.id   AF-A0A1B6C7T3-F1
#
_cell.length_a   1.000
_cell.length_b   1.000
_cell.length_c   1.000
_cell.angle_alpha   90.00
_cell.angle_beta   90.00
_cell.angle_gamma   90.00
#
_symmetry.space_group_name_H-M   'P 1'
#
loop_
_entity.id
_entity.type
_entity.pdbx_description
1 polymer ?
#
loop_
_entity_poly.entity_id
_entity_poly.type
_entity_poly.pdbx_seq_one_letter_code
_entity_poly.pdbx_strand_id
1 'polypeptide(L)'
;MLNVHKIIQDNLSGNPSDAIATKLYNIDGFQICTCNKAKEKHFETLCYHGERSGKNEELVPCYLSYAEILIALEEPVKASEILQSAFKLMEFVNSFKLRNLFLGRIFSLAGQGCLLRKELENAEVYLKKAVYLLRKTHWPLLFHSKSSIIKKPSLREILEMEITAKTMLWKVYYMKGKTKKLQFHALKTFKLASRFNCSFVDFCLIYTNLIVSFPFMKARINTLLDKFIENDCPINLHTKKSTEVLYIGMLFTAMFQRRLLEGNVSEALKNGCVVLDIARKMKADEITVYVLPLM
;
A
#
# COMPACT_ATOMS: atom_id res chain seq x y z
N MET A 1 -12.78 -2.66 27.36
CA MET A 1 -13.80 -2.42 26.32
C MET A 1 -14.85 -1.45 26.87
N LEU A 2 -14.57 -0.15 26.87
CA LEU A 2 -15.47 0.85 27.44
C LEU A 2 -16.39 1.41 26.34
N ASN A 3 -17.68 1.08 26.42
CA ASN A 3 -18.88 1.86 26.08
C ASN A 3 -18.85 2.92 24.95
N VAL A 4 -18.14 2.70 23.83
CA VAL A 4 -18.28 3.56 22.64
C VAL A 4 -19.70 3.51 22.07
N HIS A 5 -20.38 2.35 22.14
CA HIS A 5 -21.76 2.24 21.66
C HIS A 5 -22.79 3.03 22.48
N LYS A 6 -22.56 3.19 23.79
CA LYS A 6 -23.51 3.92 24.65
C LYS A 6 -23.40 5.45 24.47
N ILE A 7 -22.18 5.96 24.25
CA ILE A 7 -21.95 7.38 23.94
C ILE A 7 -22.53 7.77 22.57
N ILE A 8 -22.56 6.85 21.61
CA ILE A 8 -23.18 7.09 20.29
C ILE A 8 -24.71 7.10 20.41
N GLN A 9 -25.32 6.23 21.24
CA GLN A 9 -26.78 6.21 21.41
C GLN A 9 -27.32 7.40 22.21
N ASP A 10 -26.63 7.83 23.27
CA ASP A 10 -27.12 8.92 24.13
C ASP A 10 -26.94 10.33 23.50
N ASN A 11 -26.18 10.46 22.40
CA ASN A 11 -26.01 11.73 21.66
C ASN A 11 -26.84 11.84 20.38
N LEU A 12 -27.65 10.83 20.04
CA LEU A 12 -28.53 10.85 18.86
C LEU A 12 -29.87 11.57 19.10
N SER A 13 -30.14 12.03 20.33
CA SER A 13 -31.40 12.70 20.70
C SER A 13 -31.36 14.24 20.58
N GLY A 14 -30.27 14.83 20.11
CA GLY A 14 -30.18 16.26 19.83
C GLY A 14 -29.19 16.53 18.70
N ASN A 15 -29.59 17.34 17.70
CA ASN A 15 -28.70 17.80 16.63
C ASN A 15 -27.46 18.46 17.26
N PRO A 16 -26.28 17.81 17.26
CA PRO A 16 -25.07 18.45 17.74
C PRO A 16 -24.71 19.55 16.75
N SER A 17 -24.13 20.65 17.22
CA SER A 17 -23.58 21.65 16.30
C SER A 17 -22.53 21.00 15.39
N ASP A 18 -22.42 21.45 14.13
CA ASP A 18 -21.55 20.81 13.13
C ASP A 18 -20.07 20.69 13.57
N ALA A 19 -19.61 21.59 14.45
CA ALA A 19 -18.28 21.57 15.06
C ALA A 19 -18.10 20.49 16.15
N ILE A 20 -19.17 20.12 16.84
CA ILE A 20 -19.21 19.04 17.83
C ILE A 20 -19.32 17.70 17.12
N ALA A 21 -20.09 17.61 16.02
CA ALA A 21 -20.17 16.42 15.19
C ALA A 21 -18.80 16.06 14.57
N THR A 22 -18.06 17.02 14.01
CA THR A 22 -16.71 16.78 13.48
C THR A 22 -15.71 16.32 14.54
N LYS A 23 -15.88 16.73 15.81
CA LYS A 23 -15.07 16.25 16.95
C LYS A 23 -15.52 14.88 17.47
N LEU A 24 -16.82 14.59 17.50
CA LEU A 24 -17.39 13.33 17.99
C LEU A 24 -17.21 12.18 16.99
N TYR A 25 -17.34 12.45 15.69
CA TYR A 25 -17.11 11.49 14.60
C TYR A 25 -15.63 11.46 14.15
N ASN A 26 -14.72 11.72 15.10
CA ASN A 26 -13.29 11.90 14.92
C ASN A 26 -12.70 11.00 13.82
N ILE A 27 -11.80 11.56 12.99
CA ILE A 27 -10.97 10.84 12.01
C ILE A 27 -10.35 9.58 12.62
N ASP A 28 -10.01 9.62 13.92
CA ASP A 28 -9.51 8.47 14.67
C ASP A 28 -10.53 7.31 14.77
N GLY A 29 -11.82 7.59 14.97
CA GLY A 29 -12.89 6.58 15.00
C GLY A 29 -13.14 5.92 13.65
N PHE A 30 -13.04 6.70 12.56
CA PHE A 30 -13.07 6.19 11.19
C PHE A 30 -11.86 5.28 10.88
N GLN A 31 -10.66 5.66 11.36
CA GLN A 31 -9.43 4.87 11.16
C GLN A 31 -9.43 3.56 11.97
N ILE A 32 -10.07 3.52 13.14
CA ILE A 32 -10.11 2.34 14.02
C ILE A 32 -11.20 1.32 13.62
N CYS A 33 -12.24 1.74 12.89
CA CYS A 33 -13.34 0.87 12.51
C CYS A 33 -12.91 -0.22 11.50
N THR A 34 -13.24 -1.49 11.75
CA THR A 34 -12.96 -2.62 10.86
C THR A 34 -14.15 -3.02 9.96
N CYS A 35 -15.33 -2.43 10.17
CA CYS A 35 -16.54 -2.72 9.42
C CYS A 35 -16.71 -1.76 8.24
N ASN A 36 -16.71 -2.27 7.01
CA ASN A 36 -16.81 -1.44 5.80
C ASN A 36 -18.13 -0.67 5.71
N LYS A 37 -19.27 -1.27 6.07
CA LYS A 37 -20.58 -0.59 6.11
C LYS A 37 -20.62 0.55 7.14
N ALA A 38 -19.95 0.37 8.28
CA ALA A 38 -19.84 1.43 9.26
C ALA A 38 -18.92 2.55 8.77
N LYS A 39 -17.83 2.22 8.07
CA LYS A 39 -16.91 3.21 7.47
C LYS A 39 -17.59 4.05 6.40
N GLU A 40 -18.39 3.44 5.53
CA GLU A 40 -19.22 4.15 4.53
C GLU A 40 -20.14 5.17 5.21
N LYS A 41 -20.92 4.76 6.22
CA LYS A 41 -21.82 5.66 6.95
C LYS A 41 -21.08 6.78 7.71
N HIS A 42 -19.90 6.49 8.27
CA HIS A 42 -19.07 7.52 8.91
C HIS A 42 -18.49 8.49 7.87
N PHE A 43 -18.10 8.01 6.69
CA PHE A 43 -17.63 8.85 5.60
C PHE A 43 -18.73 9.81 5.13
N GLU A 44 -19.94 9.31 4.89
CA GLU A 44 -21.10 10.14 4.51
C GLU A 44 -21.39 11.23 5.56
N THR A 45 -21.37 10.86 6.84
CA THR A 45 -21.59 11.78 7.97
C THR A 45 -20.51 12.86 8.03
N LEU A 46 -19.24 12.48 7.86
CA LEU A 46 -18.11 13.41 7.85
C LEU A 46 -18.16 14.38 6.67
N CYS A 47 -18.47 13.90 5.46
CA CYS A 47 -18.65 14.75 4.29
C CYS A 47 -19.78 15.77 4.52
N TYR A 48 -20.94 15.29 5.02
CA TYR A 48 -22.09 16.15 5.29
C TYR A 48 -21.76 17.30 6.25
N HIS A 49 -21.08 17.03 7.37
CA HIS A 49 -20.75 18.08 8.35
C HIS A 49 -19.52 18.91 7.96
N GLY A 50 -18.54 18.31 7.27
CA GLY A 50 -17.34 19.02 6.82
C GLY A 50 -17.62 20.06 5.74
N GLU A 51 -18.51 19.74 4.80
CA GLU A 51 -18.93 20.69 3.74
C GLU A 51 -19.70 21.87 4.34
N ARG A 52 -20.61 21.62 5.29
CA ARG A 52 -21.39 22.67 5.97
C ARG A 52 -20.54 23.57 6.87
N SER A 53 -19.47 23.04 7.46
CA SER A 53 -18.56 23.80 8.32
C SER A 53 -17.47 24.57 7.55
N GLY A 54 -17.41 24.44 6.22
CA GLY A 54 -16.42 25.13 5.38
C GLY A 54 -14.98 24.60 5.54
N LYS A 55 -14.80 23.46 6.20
CA LYS A 55 -13.48 22.85 6.49
C LYS A 55 -13.04 21.87 5.41
N ASN A 56 -13.11 22.32 4.16
CA ASN A 56 -12.90 21.50 2.97
C ASN A 56 -11.51 20.84 2.92
N GLU A 57 -10.47 21.48 3.46
CA GLU A 57 -9.12 20.88 3.51
C GLU A 57 -9.02 19.69 4.48
N GLU A 58 -9.79 19.69 5.57
CA GLU A 58 -9.81 18.63 6.59
C GLU A 58 -10.52 17.36 6.08
N LEU A 59 -11.31 17.48 5.01
CA LEU A 59 -12.03 16.36 4.39
C LEU A 59 -11.14 15.49 3.50
N VAL A 60 -10.06 16.03 2.94
CA VAL A 60 -9.21 15.31 1.97
C VAL A 60 -8.74 13.96 2.53
N PRO A 61 -8.19 13.85 3.75
CA PRO A 61 -7.78 12.55 4.30
C PRO A 61 -8.92 11.53 4.39
N CYS A 62 -10.15 11.97 4.63
CA CYS A 62 -11.33 11.10 4.71
C CYS A 62 -11.65 10.51 3.33
N TYR A 63 -11.69 11.35 2.30
CA TYR A 63 -11.87 10.91 0.91
C TYR A 63 -10.79 9.91 0.48
N LEU A 64 -9.51 10.17 0.80
CA LEU A 64 -8.42 9.26 0.45
C LEU A 64 -8.52 7.92 1.16
N SER A 65 -8.89 7.93 2.44
CA SER A 65 -9.03 6.71 3.23
C SER A 65 -10.25 5.89 2.78
N TYR A 66 -11.34 6.55 2.36
CA TYR A 66 -12.49 5.85 1.78
C TYR A 66 -12.19 5.28 0.39
N ALA A 67 -11.49 6.03 -0.46
CA ALA A 67 -11.02 5.53 -1.76
C ALA A 67 -10.11 4.29 -1.60
N GLU A 68 -9.24 4.25 -0.58
CA GLU A 68 -8.44 3.06 -0.27
C GLU A 68 -9.28 1.83 0.06
N ILE A 69 -10.37 2.00 0.81
CA ILE A 69 -11.31 0.91 1.11
C ILE A 69 -11.97 0.43 -0.19
N LEU A 70 -12.44 1.34 -1.03
CA LEU A 70 -13.08 1.00 -2.31
C LEU A 70 -12.12 0.27 -3.25
N ILE A 71 -10.84 0.67 -3.30
CA ILE A 71 -9.80 -0.06 -4.05
C ILE A 71 -9.58 -1.47 -3.47
N ALA A 72 -9.54 -1.61 -2.15
CA ALA A 72 -9.38 -2.91 -1.49
C ALA A 72 -10.61 -3.84 -1.68
N LEU A 73 -11.79 -3.26 -1.91
CA LEU A 73 -13.03 -3.96 -2.25
C LEU A 73 -13.20 -4.21 -3.76
N GLU A 74 -12.19 -3.89 -4.57
CA GLU A 74 -12.25 -4.01 -6.03
C GLU A 74 -13.39 -3.22 -6.67
N GLU A 75 -13.73 -2.04 -6.12
CA GLU A 75 -14.72 -1.10 -6.65
C GLU A 75 -14.05 0.14 -7.29
N PRO A 76 -13.25 0.00 -8.37
CA PRO A 76 -12.42 1.08 -8.90
C PRO A 76 -13.20 2.25 -9.51
N VAL A 77 -14.45 2.02 -9.95
CA VAL A 77 -15.31 3.06 -10.52
C VAL A 77 -15.75 4.04 -9.43
N LYS A 78 -16.32 3.53 -8.33
CA LYS A 78 -16.66 4.34 -7.15
C LYS A 78 -15.44 5.02 -6.56
N ALA A 79 -14.30 4.29 -6.46
CA ALA A 79 -13.05 4.88 -5.99
C ALA A 79 -12.63 6.09 -6.86
N SER A 80 -12.81 6.01 -8.18
CA SER A 80 -12.52 7.11 -9.09
C SER A 80 -13.38 8.34 -8.82
N GLU A 81 -14.68 8.18 -8.54
CA GLU A 81 -15.59 9.27 -8.19
C GLU A 81 -15.15 9.98 -6.89
N ILE A 82 -14.85 9.20 -5.85
CA ILE A 82 -14.34 9.71 -4.58
C ILE A 82 -13.01 10.46 -4.77
N LEU A 83 -12.11 9.93 -5.60
CA LEU A 83 -10.82 10.58 -5.89
C LEU A 83 -10.98 11.88 -6.69
N GLN A 84 -11.98 11.99 -7.57
CA GLN A 84 -12.29 13.24 -8.26
C GLN A 84 -12.74 14.32 -7.28
N SER A 85 -13.61 13.97 -6.32
CA SER A 85 -14.01 14.88 -5.25
C SER A 85 -12.81 15.30 -4.39
N ALA A 86 -11.95 14.35 -4.00
CA ALA A 86 -10.70 14.65 -3.29
C ALA A 86 -9.78 15.60 -4.07
N PHE A 87 -9.72 15.44 -5.39
CA PHE A 87 -8.92 16.29 -6.27
C PHE A 87 -9.45 17.72 -6.34
N LYS A 88 -10.78 17.91 -6.41
CA LYS A 88 -11.39 19.25 -6.37
C LYS A 88 -11.04 19.98 -5.07
N LEU A 89 -11.10 19.27 -3.94
CA LEU A 89 -10.76 19.85 -2.63
C LEU A 89 -9.30 20.33 -2.52
N MET A 90 -8.41 19.97 -3.47
CA MET A 90 -7.02 20.45 -3.51
C MET A 90 -6.90 21.95 -3.77
N GLU A 91 -7.95 22.61 -4.25
CA GLU A 91 -7.97 24.07 -4.37
C GLU A 91 -7.95 24.79 -3.03
N PHE A 92 -8.48 24.15 -1.97
CA PHE A 92 -8.51 24.70 -0.61
C PHE A 92 -7.23 24.41 0.19
N VAL A 93 -6.33 23.56 -0.32
CA VAL A 93 -5.09 23.18 0.37
C VAL A 93 -3.97 24.18 0.04
N ASN A 94 -3.77 25.15 0.92
CA ASN A 94 -2.77 26.22 0.74
C ASN A 94 -1.31 25.74 0.89
N SER A 95 -1.07 24.68 1.65
CA SER A 95 0.29 24.18 1.86
C SER A 95 0.79 23.41 0.64
N PHE A 96 1.77 23.97 -0.09
CA PHE A 96 2.40 23.33 -1.25
C PHE A 96 2.85 21.89 -0.97
N LYS A 97 3.44 21.66 0.21
CA LYS A 97 3.92 20.34 0.63
C LYS A 97 2.76 19.37 0.86
N LEU A 98 1.73 19.80 1.58
CA LEU A 98 0.57 18.97 1.87
C LEU A 98 -0.23 18.68 0.59
N ARG A 99 -0.31 19.66 -0.32
CA ARG A 99 -0.91 19.51 -1.63
C ARG A 99 -0.17 18.47 -2.48
N ASN A 100 1.16 18.52 -2.54
CA ASN A 100 1.94 17.51 -3.26
C ASN A 100 1.78 16.11 -2.66
N LEU A 101 1.71 16.00 -1.33
CA LEU A 101 1.44 14.74 -0.64
C LEU A 101 0.09 14.16 -1.06
N PHE A 102 -0.97 14.95 -0.90
CA PHE A 102 -2.33 14.51 -1.20
C PHE A 102 -2.51 14.20 -2.68
N LEU A 103 -2.02 15.06 -3.58
CA LEU A 103 -2.01 14.76 -5.01
C LEU A 103 -1.21 13.49 -5.33
N GLY A 104 -0.06 13.29 -4.68
CA GLY A 104 0.72 12.06 -4.79
C GLY A 104 -0.09 10.82 -4.40
N ARG A 105 -0.84 10.89 -3.31
CA ARG A 105 -1.73 9.80 -2.85
C ARG A 105 -2.94 9.61 -3.78
N ILE A 106 -3.59 10.69 -4.23
CA ILE A 106 -4.69 10.65 -5.22
C ILE A 106 -4.25 9.91 -6.47
N PHE A 107 -3.11 10.29 -7.05
CA PHE A 107 -2.60 9.65 -8.26
C PHE A 107 -2.12 8.21 -8.02
N SER A 108 -1.62 7.90 -6.82
CA SER A 108 -1.28 6.52 -6.47
C SER A 108 -2.53 5.63 -6.48
N LEU A 109 -3.62 6.08 -5.84
CA LEU A 109 -4.89 5.35 -5.77
C LEU A 109 -5.59 5.29 -7.12
N ALA A 110 -5.60 6.37 -7.89
CA ALA A 110 -6.14 6.38 -9.25
C ALA A 110 -5.37 5.38 -10.15
N GLY A 111 -4.05 5.33 -10.01
CA GLY A 111 -3.22 4.35 -10.72
C GLY A 111 -3.55 2.89 -10.35
N GLN A 112 -3.83 2.62 -9.08
CA GLN A 112 -4.31 1.31 -8.62
C GLN A 112 -5.70 0.97 -9.18
N GLY A 113 -6.62 1.94 -9.19
CA GLY A 113 -7.94 1.75 -9.80
C GLY A 113 -7.87 1.46 -11.30
N CYS A 114 -6.99 2.13 -12.04
CA CYS A 114 -6.71 1.82 -13.45
C CYS A 114 -6.10 0.42 -13.62
N LEU A 115 -5.22 -0.02 -12.72
CA LEU A 115 -4.68 -1.39 -12.74
C LEU A 115 -5.78 -2.44 -12.58
N LEU A 116 -6.71 -2.25 -11.65
CA LEU A 116 -7.85 -3.16 -11.45
C LEU A 116 -8.73 -3.25 -12.72
N ARG A 117 -8.88 -2.13 -13.43
CA ARG A 117 -9.61 -2.05 -14.71
C ARG A 117 -8.79 -2.47 -15.94
N LYS A 118 -7.54 -2.93 -15.74
CA LYS A 118 -6.57 -3.28 -16.81
C LYS A 118 -6.25 -2.12 -17.78
N GLU A 119 -6.44 -0.88 -17.36
CA GLU A 119 -6.09 0.34 -18.12
C GLU A 119 -4.60 0.69 -17.91
N LEU A 120 -3.71 -0.10 -18.51
CA LEU A 120 -2.29 -0.06 -18.18
C LEU A 120 -1.60 1.27 -18.57
N GLU A 121 -2.08 1.97 -19.61
CA GLU A 121 -1.61 3.29 -20.06
C GLU A 121 -1.89 4.35 -19.01
N ASN A 122 -3.15 4.43 -18.56
CA ASN A 122 -3.59 5.37 -17.53
C ASN A 122 -2.90 5.08 -16.20
N ALA A 123 -2.80 3.81 -15.83
CA ALA A 123 -2.07 3.39 -14.64
C ALA A 123 -0.60 3.85 -14.67
N GLU A 124 0.09 3.66 -15.80
CA GLU A 124 1.49 4.10 -15.96
C GLU A 124 1.62 5.62 -15.76
N VAL A 125 0.70 6.41 -16.33
CA VAL A 125 0.69 7.87 -16.23
C VAL A 125 0.46 8.34 -14.79
N TYR A 126 -0.59 7.83 -14.14
CA TYR A 126 -0.93 8.22 -12.77
C TYR A 126 0.15 7.81 -11.78
N LEU A 127 0.68 6.60 -11.85
CA LEU A 127 1.71 6.13 -10.93
C LEU A 127 3.05 6.88 -11.11
N LYS A 128 3.42 7.27 -12.34
CA LYS A 128 4.59 8.14 -12.55
C LYS A 128 4.39 9.52 -11.92
N LYS A 129 3.21 10.12 -12.08
CA LYS A 129 2.86 11.40 -11.44
C LYS A 129 2.89 11.28 -9.92
N ALA A 130 2.34 10.21 -9.36
CA ALA A 130 2.39 9.92 -7.93
C ALA A 130 3.82 9.89 -7.39
N VAL A 131 4.69 9.07 -8.01
CA VAL A 131 6.10 8.96 -7.63
C VAL A 131 6.81 10.31 -7.72
N TYR A 132 6.55 11.11 -8.76
CA TYR A 132 7.16 12.43 -8.92
C TYR A 132 6.77 13.39 -7.78
N LEU A 133 5.49 13.46 -7.42
CA LEU A 133 4.99 14.36 -6.39
C LEU A 133 5.41 13.95 -4.99
N LEU A 134 5.34 12.65 -4.68
CA LEU A 134 5.82 12.11 -3.40
C LEU A 134 7.32 12.36 -3.22
N ARG A 135 8.09 12.29 -4.31
CA ARG A 135 9.51 12.65 -4.29
C ARG A 135 9.76 14.11 -3.97
N LYS A 136 9.03 15.00 -4.64
CA LYS A 136 9.09 16.44 -4.35
C LYS A 136 8.68 16.78 -2.92
N THR A 137 7.91 15.92 -2.26
CA THR A 137 7.45 16.13 -0.88
C THR A 137 8.54 15.80 0.16
N HIS A 138 9.47 14.88 -0.13
CA HIS A 138 10.56 14.54 0.80
C HIS A 138 11.75 15.49 0.76
N TRP A 139 12.05 16.11 -0.39
CA TRP A 139 13.22 16.99 -0.54
C TRP A 139 13.26 18.17 0.46
N PRO A 140 12.12 18.82 0.79
CA PRO A 140 12.07 19.91 1.76
C PRO A 140 11.96 19.46 3.23
N LEU A 141 11.78 18.17 3.52
CA LEU A 141 11.57 17.67 4.90
C LEU A 141 12.85 17.63 5.75
N LEU A 142 14.01 17.83 5.12
CA LEU A 142 15.28 18.02 5.80
C LEU A 142 15.41 19.40 6.46
N PHE A 143 14.48 20.33 6.19
CA PHE A 143 14.52 21.68 6.74
C PHE A 143 13.19 22.03 7.41
N HIS A 144 13.29 22.43 8.67
CA HIS A 144 12.17 22.61 9.58
C HIS A 144 11.11 23.61 9.08
N SER A 145 9.86 23.30 9.36
CA SER A 145 8.82 24.30 9.58
C SER A 145 7.79 23.75 10.57
N LYS A 146 7.51 24.51 11.62
CA LYS A 146 6.36 24.39 12.53
C LYS A 146 5.28 25.31 11.96
N SER A 147 4.27 24.78 11.27
CA SER A 147 2.89 24.84 11.76
C SER A 147 1.99 24.02 10.84
N SER A 148 0.97 23.36 11.41
CA SER A 148 -0.33 23.02 10.78
C SER A 148 -1.18 22.24 11.79
N ILE A 149 -2.50 22.47 11.79
CA ILE A 149 -3.50 21.76 12.59
C ILE A 149 -3.63 20.29 12.13
N ILE A 150 -3.30 20.03 10.86
CA ILE A 150 -3.22 18.68 10.29
C ILE A 150 -1.90 18.02 10.70
N LYS A 151 -1.99 16.79 11.25
CA LYS A 151 -0.83 15.95 11.62
C LYS A 151 0.09 15.82 10.41
N LYS A 152 1.31 16.37 10.52
CA LYS A 152 2.30 16.30 9.43
C LYS A 152 2.69 14.84 9.21
N PRO A 153 2.67 14.35 7.96
CA PRO A 153 3.17 13.01 7.69
C PRO A 153 4.65 12.95 8.04
N SER A 154 5.02 11.88 8.72
CA SER A 154 6.40 11.47 8.92
C SER A 154 7.06 11.19 7.56
N LEU A 155 8.39 11.34 7.51
CA LEU A 155 9.18 10.94 6.33
C LEU A 155 8.91 9.47 5.97
N ARG A 156 8.70 8.63 6.99
CA ARG A 156 8.34 7.22 6.85
C ARG A 156 7.05 7.03 6.04
N GLU A 157 5.97 7.70 6.41
CA GLU A 157 4.67 7.58 5.71
C GLU A 157 4.78 8.01 4.24
N ILE A 158 5.56 9.06 3.94
CA ILE A 158 5.80 9.51 2.56
C ILE A 158 6.55 8.45 1.74
N LEU A 159 7.54 7.81 2.35
CA LEU A 159 8.33 6.78 1.70
C LEU A 159 7.55 5.49 1.50
N GLU A 160 6.71 5.09 2.46
CA GLU A 160 5.78 3.96 2.32
C GLU A 160 4.83 4.18 1.13
N MET A 161 4.30 5.41 0.97
CA MET A 161 3.50 5.78 -0.20
C MET A 161 4.31 5.73 -1.51
N GLU A 162 5.56 6.22 -1.52
CA GLU A 162 6.43 6.16 -2.71
C GLU A 162 6.75 4.70 -3.10
N ILE A 163 7.04 3.86 -2.11
CA ILE A 163 7.29 2.42 -2.29
C ILE A 163 6.06 1.73 -2.86
N THR A 164 4.88 2.02 -2.33
CA THR A 164 3.60 1.48 -2.83
C THR A 164 3.40 1.87 -4.30
N ALA A 165 3.52 3.15 -4.64
CA ALA A 165 3.35 3.62 -6.02
C ALA A 165 4.37 2.99 -6.98
N LYS A 166 5.63 2.82 -6.55
CA LYS A 166 6.67 2.15 -7.35
C LYS A 166 6.40 0.67 -7.55
N THR A 167 5.88 -0.01 -6.54
CA THR A 167 5.49 -1.42 -6.59
C THR A 167 4.33 -1.64 -7.56
N MET A 168 3.34 -0.74 -7.55
CA MET A 168 2.27 -0.77 -8.55
C MET A 168 2.79 -0.47 -9.95
N LEU A 169 3.75 0.45 -10.09
CA LEU A 169 4.36 0.75 -11.39
C LEU A 169 5.20 -0.42 -11.92
N TRP A 170 5.83 -1.19 -11.03
CA TRP A 170 6.44 -2.47 -11.38
C TRP A 170 5.42 -3.43 -11.96
N LYS A 171 4.24 -3.59 -11.32
CA LYS A 171 3.15 -4.45 -11.82
C LYS A 171 2.67 -4.03 -13.21
N VAL A 172 2.54 -2.71 -13.47
CA VAL A 172 2.24 -2.20 -14.81
C VAL A 172 3.27 -2.66 -15.83
N TYR A 173 4.57 -2.52 -15.54
CA TYR A 173 5.61 -2.92 -16.48
C TYR A 173 5.71 -4.43 -16.67
N TYR A 174 5.37 -5.20 -15.64
CA TYR A 174 5.29 -6.66 -15.71
C TYR A 174 4.20 -7.05 -16.71
N MET A 175 2.99 -6.52 -16.53
CA MET A 175 1.85 -6.77 -17.42
C MET A 175 2.08 -6.29 -18.86
N LYS A 176 2.85 -5.21 -19.05
CA LYS A 176 3.23 -4.71 -20.38
C LYS A 176 4.42 -5.44 -21.01
N GLY A 177 5.05 -6.41 -20.34
CA GLY A 177 6.27 -7.07 -20.83
C GLY A 177 7.48 -6.14 -20.98
N LYS A 178 7.53 -4.99 -20.27
CA LYS A 178 8.61 -3.99 -20.40
C LYS A 178 9.80 -4.34 -19.49
N THR A 179 10.53 -5.41 -19.79
CA THR A 179 11.59 -6.01 -18.93
C THR A 179 12.64 -5.02 -18.42
N LYS A 180 13.19 -4.15 -19.28
CA LYS A 180 14.19 -3.15 -18.84
C LYS A 180 13.64 -2.16 -17.81
N LYS A 181 12.39 -1.71 -17.99
CA LYS A 181 11.72 -0.79 -17.05
C LYS A 181 11.34 -1.53 -15.76
N LEU A 182 10.86 -2.76 -15.88
CA LEU A 182 10.56 -3.65 -14.75
C LEU A 182 11.78 -3.77 -13.82
N GLN A 183 12.92 -4.20 -14.35
CA GLN A 183 14.19 -4.35 -13.65
C GLN A 183 14.67 -3.07 -12.98
N PHE A 184 14.63 -1.96 -13.71
CA PHE A 184 15.01 -0.65 -13.18
C PHE A 184 14.14 -0.23 -11.98
N HIS A 185 12.83 -0.44 -12.07
CA HIS A 185 11.90 -0.09 -11.01
C HIS A 185 12.01 -1.03 -9.81
N ALA A 186 12.18 -2.34 -10.02
CA ALA A 186 12.44 -3.30 -8.94
C ALA A 186 13.68 -2.91 -8.14
N LEU A 187 14.81 -2.66 -8.81
CA LEU A 187 16.05 -2.28 -8.16
C LEU A 187 15.95 -0.92 -7.44
N LYS A 188 15.27 0.07 -8.03
CA LYS A 188 15.06 1.36 -7.38
C LYS A 188 14.16 1.27 -6.15
N THR A 189 13.19 0.37 -6.14
CA THR A 189 12.28 0.17 -5.02
C THR A 189 12.99 -0.56 -3.90
N PHE A 190 13.73 -1.62 -4.24
CA PHE A 190 14.62 -2.32 -3.30
C PHE A 190 15.62 -1.36 -2.63
N LYS A 191 16.35 -0.55 -3.39
CA LYS A 191 17.32 0.42 -2.83
C LYS A 191 16.67 1.47 -1.94
N LEU A 192 15.40 1.81 -2.19
CA LEU A 192 14.65 2.73 -1.34
C LEU A 192 14.25 2.02 -0.05
N ALA A 193 13.62 0.85 -0.16
CA ALA A 193 13.21 0.04 0.98
C ALA A 193 14.38 -0.39 1.86
N SER A 194 15.55 -0.72 1.31
CA SER A 194 16.72 -1.12 2.10
C SER A 194 17.30 0.01 2.96
N ARG A 195 16.90 1.26 2.75
CA ARG A 195 17.34 2.43 3.53
C ARG A 195 16.39 2.77 4.68
N PHE A 196 15.23 2.11 4.76
CA PHE A 196 14.18 2.41 5.72
C PHE A 196 13.58 1.11 6.27
N ASN A 197 13.30 1.05 7.57
CA ASN A 197 12.60 -0.12 8.13
C ASN A 197 11.13 -0.11 7.66
N CYS A 198 10.90 -0.68 6.48
CA CYS A 198 9.59 -0.91 5.90
C CYS A 198 8.85 -2.02 6.67
N SER A 199 7.53 -2.12 6.46
CA SER A 199 6.78 -3.24 7.03
C SER A 199 7.30 -4.56 6.44
N PHE A 200 7.19 -5.64 7.22
CA PHE A 200 7.62 -6.97 6.78
C PHE A 200 6.87 -7.43 5.51
N VAL A 201 5.61 -7.02 5.34
CA VAL A 201 4.80 -7.31 4.15
C VAL A 201 5.36 -6.59 2.92
N ASP A 202 5.60 -5.27 3.03
CA ASP A 202 6.18 -4.49 1.93
C ASP A 202 7.54 -5.04 1.53
N PHE A 203 8.32 -5.44 2.53
CA PHE A 203 9.60 -6.08 2.33
C PHE A 203 9.47 -7.34 1.46
N CYS A 204 8.63 -8.30 1.86
CA CYS A 204 8.44 -9.55 1.12
C CYS A 204 8.01 -9.28 -0.33
N LEU A 205 7.10 -8.32 -0.54
CA LEU A 205 6.62 -7.94 -1.86
C LEU A 205 7.75 -7.33 -2.73
N ILE A 206 8.55 -6.42 -2.18
CA ILE A 206 9.64 -5.76 -2.90
C ILE A 206 10.72 -6.76 -3.31
N TYR A 207 11.03 -7.72 -2.43
CA TYR A 207 12.02 -8.75 -2.70
C TYR A 207 11.51 -9.77 -3.72
N THR A 208 10.23 -10.17 -3.62
CA THR A 208 9.57 -11.00 -4.63
C THR A 208 9.67 -10.34 -6.01
N ASN A 209 9.33 -9.05 -6.10
CA ASN A 209 9.41 -8.28 -7.35
C ASN A 209 10.85 -8.23 -7.89
N LEU A 210 11.85 -8.11 -7.02
CA LEU A 210 13.25 -8.13 -7.41
C LEU A 210 13.66 -9.49 -8.00
N ILE A 211 13.32 -10.59 -7.34
CA ILE A 211 13.62 -11.95 -7.83
C ILE A 211 12.97 -12.19 -9.19
N VAL A 212 11.67 -11.91 -9.32
CA VAL A 212 10.91 -12.09 -10.57
C VAL A 212 11.48 -11.24 -11.72
N SER A 213 12.04 -10.06 -11.43
CA SER A 213 12.61 -9.18 -12.46
C SER A 213 13.97 -9.63 -12.97
N PHE A 214 14.70 -10.37 -12.15
CA PHE A 214 16.08 -10.77 -12.40
C PHE A 214 16.22 -12.28 -12.18
N PRO A 215 15.79 -13.12 -13.15
CA PRO A 215 15.92 -14.57 -13.03
C PRO A 215 17.39 -15.01 -12.87
N PHE A 216 18.33 -14.25 -13.46
CA PHE A 216 19.77 -14.43 -13.28
C PHE A 216 20.38 -13.20 -12.57
N MET A 217 20.37 -13.20 -11.25
CA MET A 217 20.86 -12.09 -10.43
C MET A 217 22.38 -12.06 -10.33
N LYS A 218 22.97 -10.85 -10.23
CA LYS A 218 24.38 -10.70 -9.86
C LYS A 218 24.59 -11.23 -8.43
N ALA A 219 25.68 -11.97 -8.20
CA ALA A 219 26.01 -12.61 -6.92
C ALA A 219 25.82 -11.70 -5.68
N ARG A 220 26.18 -10.42 -5.78
CA ARG A 220 26.02 -9.43 -4.69
C ARG A 220 24.56 -9.26 -4.23
N ILE A 221 23.59 -9.33 -5.14
CA ILE A 221 22.17 -9.21 -4.79
C ILE A 221 21.69 -10.50 -4.13
N ASN A 222 22.19 -11.66 -4.57
CA ASN A 222 21.90 -12.95 -3.95
C ASN A 222 22.37 -12.98 -2.49
N THR A 223 23.61 -12.56 -2.22
CA THR A 223 24.12 -12.51 -0.85
C THR A 223 23.32 -11.59 0.07
N LEU A 224 22.81 -10.46 -0.43
CA LEU A 224 21.94 -9.57 0.35
C LEU A 224 20.57 -10.21 0.63
N LEU A 225 20.07 -11.02 -0.29
CA LEU A 225 18.79 -11.69 -0.18
C LEU A 225 18.86 -12.88 0.78
N ASP A 226 19.90 -13.71 0.66
CA ASP A 226 20.11 -14.86 1.54
C ASP A 226 20.39 -14.40 2.98
N LYS A 227 21.27 -13.40 3.19
CA LYS A 227 21.50 -12.80 4.51
C LYS A 227 20.24 -12.23 5.14
N PHE A 228 19.34 -11.68 4.34
CA PHE A 228 18.08 -11.17 4.87
C PHE A 228 17.19 -12.32 5.37
N ILE A 229 17.04 -13.37 4.58
CA ILE A 229 16.18 -14.50 4.94
C ILE A 229 16.68 -15.14 6.23
N GLU A 230 18.00 -15.27 6.36
CA GLU A 230 18.65 -15.82 7.55
C GLU A 230 18.47 -14.93 8.80
N ASN A 231 18.55 -13.60 8.66
CA ASN A 231 18.56 -12.70 9.82
C ASN A 231 17.18 -12.14 10.20
N ASP A 232 16.34 -11.84 9.22
CA ASP A 232 15.11 -11.04 9.39
C ASP A 232 13.83 -11.83 9.09
N CYS A 233 13.94 -13.05 8.57
CA CYS A 233 12.83 -13.98 8.37
C CYS A 233 12.94 -15.22 9.28
N PRO A 234 13.01 -15.09 10.62
CA PRO A 234 12.94 -16.26 11.49
C PRO A 234 11.56 -16.91 11.26
N ILE A 235 11.57 -18.08 10.63
CA ILE A 235 10.39 -18.81 10.13
C ILE A 235 9.68 -19.47 11.33
N ASN A 236 9.14 -18.66 12.23
CA ASN A 236 8.11 -19.11 13.15
C ASN A 236 6.76 -18.73 12.54
N LEU A 237 6.29 -19.54 11.60
CA LEU A 237 5.04 -19.26 10.91
C LEU A 237 3.90 -19.10 11.90
N HIS A 238 3.86 -19.87 13.00
CA HIS A 238 2.74 -19.88 13.96
C HIS A 238 2.45 -18.51 14.62
N THR A 239 3.45 -17.65 14.78
CA THR A 239 3.27 -16.32 15.40
C THR A 239 2.86 -15.23 14.41
N LYS A 240 2.84 -15.54 13.10
CA LYS A 240 2.54 -14.58 12.03
C LYS A 240 1.06 -14.55 11.65
N LYS A 241 0.58 -13.35 11.30
CA LYS A 241 -0.78 -13.13 10.76
C LYS A 241 -0.93 -13.79 9.40
N SER A 242 -2.15 -14.19 9.01
CA SER A 242 -2.40 -14.88 7.72
C SER A 242 -1.92 -14.09 6.51
N THR A 243 -2.04 -12.75 6.55
CA THR A 243 -1.52 -11.89 5.48
C THR A 243 0.00 -11.96 5.37
N GLU A 244 0.73 -11.91 6.49
CA GLU A 244 2.19 -12.05 6.49
C GLU A 244 2.63 -13.42 5.97
N VAL A 245 1.94 -14.49 6.39
CA VAL A 245 2.18 -15.86 5.92
C VAL A 245 2.02 -15.96 4.40
N LEU A 246 1.00 -15.32 3.82
CA LEU A 246 0.80 -15.27 2.37
C LEU A 246 2.00 -14.62 1.65
N TYR A 247 2.47 -13.47 2.13
CA TYR A 247 3.60 -12.78 1.51
C TYR A 247 4.93 -13.52 1.67
N ILE A 248 5.14 -14.22 2.79
CA ILE A 248 6.27 -15.15 2.94
C ILE A 248 6.18 -16.25 1.87
N GLY A 249 4.98 -16.82 1.68
CA GLY A 249 4.73 -17.85 0.66
C GLY A 249 5.09 -17.37 -0.75
N MET A 250 4.69 -16.15 -1.11
CA MET A 250 5.04 -15.53 -2.39
C MET A 250 6.55 -15.39 -2.58
N LEU A 251 7.26 -14.94 -1.54
CA LEU A 251 8.72 -14.79 -1.57
C LEU A 251 9.42 -16.14 -1.78
N PHE A 252 9.09 -17.14 -0.97
CA PHE A 252 9.69 -18.47 -1.07
C PHE A 252 9.33 -19.19 -2.38
N THR A 253 8.14 -18.92 -2.94
CA THR A 253 7.76 -19.42 -4.27
C THR A 253 8.64 -18.81 -5.36
N ALA A 254 8.83 -17.48 -5.33
CA ALA A 254 9.69 -16.80 -6.30
C ALA A 254 11.16 -17.28 -6.19
N MET A 255 11.63 -17.53 -4.97
CA MET A 255 12.96 -18.11 -4.75
C MET A 255 13.07 -19.54 -5.24
N PHE A 256 12.08 -20.39 -4.97
CA PHE A 256 12.01 -21.76 -5.47
C PHE A 256 12.15 -21.77 -6.99
N GLN A 257 11.33 -20.99 -7.69
CA GLN A 257 11.38 -20.86 -9.16
C GLN A 257 12.75 -20.38 -9.64
N ARG A 258 13.31 -19.35 -9.00
CA ARG A 258 14.63 -18.84 -9.37
C ARG A 258 15.72 -19.90 -9.21
N ARG A 259 15.75 -20.59 -8.07
CA ARG A 259 16.78 -21.60 -7.78
C ARG A 259 16.67 -22.82 -8.71
N LEU A 260 15.45 -23.19 -9.11
CA LEU A 260 15.25 -24.19 -10.17
C LEU A 260 15.84 -23.72 -11.51
N LEU A 261 15.59 -22.48 -11.92
CA LEU A 261 16.17 -21.90 -13.15
C LEU A 261 17.69 -21.81 -13.10
N GLU A 262 18.27 -21.62 -11.91
CA GLU A 262 19.72 -21.62 -11.69
C GLU A 262 20.33 -23.04 -11.62
N GLY A 263 19.52 -24.10 -11.64
CA GLY A 263 19.98 -25.49 -11.47
C GLY A 263 20.32 -25.88 -10.02
N ASN A 264 20.01 -25.01 -9.04
CA ASN A 264 20.30 -25.22 -7.62
C ASN A 264 19.20 -26.06 -6.94
N VAL A 265 19.06 -27.32 -7.35
CA VAL A 265 17.93 -28.20 -6.96
C VAL A 265 17.77 -28.37 -5.45
N SER A 266 18.87 -28.61 -4.72
CA SER A 266 18.83 -28.79 -3.25
C SER A 266 18.25 -27.56 -2.54
N GLU A 267 18.74 -26.39 -2.91
CA GLU A 267 18.30 -25.12 -2.34
C GLU A 267 16.89 -24.73 -2.81
N ALA A 268 16.46 -25.16 -4.00
CA ALA A 268 15.08 -25.04 -4.44
C ALA A 268 14.16 -25.92 -3.57
N LEU A 269 14.49 -27.19 -3.35
CA LEU A 269 13.68 -28.10 -2.53
C LEU A 269 13.44 -27.56 -1.12
N LYS A 270 14.47 -26.98 -0.47
CA LYS A 270 14.32 -26.31 0.84
C LYS A 270 13.24 -25.22 0.81
N ASN A 271 13.27 -24.35 -0.19
CA ASN A 271 12.25 -23.31 -0.36
C ASN A 271 10.88 -23.91 -0.65
N GLY A 272 10.82 -24.97 -1.47
CA GLY A 272 9.59 -25.70 -1.78
C GLY A 272 8.92 -26.28 -0.53
N CYS A 273 9.69 -26.90 0.37
CA CYS A 273 9.17 -27.40 1.65
C CYS A 273 8.54 -26.27 2.49
N VAL A 274 9.18 -25.10 2.56
CA VAL A 274 8.62 -23.93 3.26
C VAL A 274 7.30 -23.48 2.63
N VAL A 275 7.20 -23.47 1.29
CA VAL A 275 5.95 -23.15 0.59
C VAL A 275 4.84 -24.15 0.93
N LEU A 276 5.15 -25.44 1.02
CA LEU A 276 4.19 -26.48 1.40
C LEU A 276 3.71 -26.31 2.85
N ASP A 277 4.60 -25.99 3.79
CA ASP A 277 4.22 -25.72 5.19
C ASP A 277 3.34 -24.46 5.30
N ILE A 278 3.64 -23.44 4.52
CA ILE A 278 2.81 -22.23 4.41
C ILE A 278 1.42 -22.56 3.87
N ALA A 279 1.35 -23.31 2.77
CA ALA A 279 0.07 -23.73 2.18
C ALA A 279 -0.78 -24.54 3.16
N ARG A 280 -0.15 -25.48 3.90
CA ARG A 280 -0.80 -26.24 4.98
C ARG A 280 -1.33 -25.31 6.06
N LYS A 281 -0.53 -24.34 6.53
CA LYS A 281 -0.97 -23.37 7.55
C LYS A 281 -2.15 -22.53 7.07
N MET A 282 -2.12 -22.11 5.81
CA MET A 282 -3.19 -21.31 5.21
C MET A 282 -4.47 -22.11 4.92
N LYS A 283 -4.44 -23.44 5.12
CA LYS A 283 -5.51 -24.36 4.70
C LYS A 283 -5.88 -24.13 3.23
N ALA A 284 -4.87 -23.95 2.37
CA ALA A 284 -5.12 -23.82 0.95
C ALA A 284 -5.74 -25.13 0.44
N ASP A 285 -6.94 -25.05 -0.12
CA ASP A 285 -7.68 -26.21 -0.64
C ASP A 285 -6.98 -26.81 -1.88
N GLU A 286 -6.22 -26.01 -2.61
CA GLU A 286 -5.45 -26.41 -3.78
C GLU A 286 -4.05 -25.79 -3.78
N ILE A 287 -3.03 -26.59 -4.08
CA ILE A 287 -1.65 -26.15 -4.34
C ILE A 287 -1.32 -26.45 -5.79
N THR A 288 -1.27 -25.42 -6.63
CA THR A 288 -0.84 -25.59 -8.02
C THR A 288 0.67 -25.33 -8.12
N VAL A 289 1.44 -26.38 -8.41
CA VAL A 289 2.88 -26.27 -8.68
C VAL A 289 3.08 -26.15 -10.18
N TYR A 290 3.42 -24.96 -10.65
CA TYR A 290 3.87 -24.77 -12.04
C TYR A 290 5.34 -25.19 -12.15
N VAL A 291 5.58 -26.41 -12.63
CA VAL A 291 6.91 -26.83 -13.07
C VAL A 291 7.09 -26.33 -14.50
N LEU A 292 7.80 -25.21 -14.67
CA LEU A 292 8.18 -24.73 -15.99
C LEU A 292 9.32 -25.62 -16.52
N PRO A 293 9.13 -26.36 -17.62
CA PRO A 293 10.23 -27.09 -18.24
C PRO A 293 11.27 -26.08 -18.73
N LEU A 294 12.55 -26.35 -18.42
CA LEU A 294 13.68 -25.65 -19.01
C LEU A 294 13.69 -25.96 -20.52
N MET A 295 13.48 -24.94 -21.35
CA MET A 295 13.91 -24.95 -22.75
C MET A 295 15.33 -24.40 -22.84
#